data_AF-A0AA37GT33-F1
#
_entry.id   AF-A0AA37GT33-F1
#
_cell.length_a   1.000
_cell.length_b   1.000
_cell.length_c   1.000
_cell.angle_alpha   90.00
_cell.angle_beta   90.00
_cell.angle_gamma   90.00
#
_symmetry.space_group_name_H-M   'P 1'
#
loop_
_entity.id
_entity.type
_entity.pdbx_description
1 polymer ?
#
loop_
_entity_poly.entity_id
_entity_poly.type
_entity_poly.pdbx_seq_one_letter_code
_entity_poly.pdbx_strand_id
1 'polypeptide(L)'
;MRFSTSALVLGAASTAVALDQQVLGGNESPFDSIKVAGQNWLSTFEEKFGKMTTEAKAVWDEITLLAPDAPKPAHRKSDKKWDHVVKGADVQEMWVEKNGEKHRKIAGDLKNFNLRAKKVDPAALGVDKIVNNEWSWNNNASVIFLDQPVNVGYSYSGSSVSNTVAAGKDVYALLSLFFHQFPEYSKQDFHIAGESYAGHYIPVFASEILSHEDRNINLKSVLIGNGLTDGWTQYGYYRPMACGEGGYPAVLDEGECQAMDNALPRCQSLIKNCYDSGSVWSCVPASIYCNNALIGPYQRTGQNVYDIRGKCEDSSNLCYSALGWISEYLNQDEVKDALGAEVDSYDSCNFDINRNFLFAGDWFQPFHRIVPKLLEKIPVLIYAGDADYICNWLGNRAWTEALEWSGQKGFNKAEVKGLTVGKGDEYGKVKSSGNFTFMQLYGAGHMVPMDQPEASSDFFNRWLGGEWVA
;
A
#
# COMPACT_ATOMS: atom_id res chain seq x y z
N MET A 1 22.03 -4.54 -33.67
CA MET A 1 21.60 -3.47 -32.75
C MET A 1 20.09 -3.29 -32.90
N ARG A 2 19.30 -3.80 -31.96
CA ARG A 2 17.86 -3.59 -31.87
C ARG A 2 17.61 -2.84 -30.56
N PHE A 3 17.19 -1.59 -30.67
CA PHE A 3 16.67 -0.81 -29.54
C PHE A 3 15.20 -1.20 -29.33
N SER A 4 14.83 -1.59 -28.11
CA SER A 4 13.46 -1.85 -27.70
C SER A 4 12.81 -0.54 -27.26
N THR A 5 11.73 -0.15 -27.95
CA THR A 5 11.03 1.14 -27.87
C THR A 5 9.76 1.09 -27.00
N SER A 6 9.68 0.22 -26.00
CA SER A 6 8.43 -0.01 -25.26
C SER A 6 8.10 1.02 -24.17
N ALA A 7 8.97 2.01 -23.89
CA ALA A 7 8.73 3.01 -22.83
C ALA A 7 8.16 4.35 -23.34
N LEU A 8 7.93 4.52 -24.64
CA LEU A 8 7.70 5.85 -25.26
C LEU A 8 6.30 6.10 -25.83
N VAL A 9 5.34 5.16 -25.72
CA VAL A 9 4.07 5.26 -26.45
C VAL A 9 2.92 5.93 -25.67
N LEU A 10 3.01 6.10 -24.35
CA LEU A 10 1.91 6.73 -23.58
C LEU A 10 1.93 8.28 -23.57
N GLY A 11 2.95 8.91 -24.16
CA GLY A 11 3.14 10.38 -24.12
C GLY A 11 2.54 11.18 -25.28
N ALA A 12 1.97 10.53 -26.31
CA ALA A 12 1.63 11.23 -27.57
C ALA A 12 0.13 11.56 -27.77
N ALA A 13 -0.79 11.09 -26.93
CA ALA A 13 -2.23 11.22 -27.19
C ALA A 13 -2.94 12.40 -26.49
N SER A 14 -2.24 13.27 -25.76
CA SER A 14 -2.87 14.26 -24.86
C SER A 14 -3.09 15.66 -25.46
N THR A 15 -2.93 15.87 -26.77
CA THR A 15 -2.96 17.22 -27.39
C THR A 15 -4.23 17.58 -28.19
N ALA A 16 -5.31 16.82 -28.05
CA ALA A 16 -6.65 17.25 -28.43
C ALA A 16 -7.56 16.83 -27.27
N VAL A 17 -8.27 17.69 -26.54
CA VAL A 17 -9.46 18.40 -26.99
C VAL A 17 -9.74 19.50 -25.95
N ALA A 18 -9.69 20.76 -26.37
CA ALA A 18 -10.52 21.81 -25.77
C ALA A 18 -11.92 21.64 -26.35
N LEU A 19 -12.99 21.58 -25.54
CA LEU A 19 -14.35 21.88 -25.99
C LEU A 19 -15.29 22.16 -24.79
N ASP A 20 -16.25 23.03 -25.10
CA ASP A 20 -17.06 23.90 -24.26
C ASP A 20 -17.94 23.28 -23.16
N GLN A 21 -18.18 24.12 -22.14
CA GLN A 21 -19.25 24.00 -21.15
C GLN A 21 -20.64 23.94 -21.81
N GLN A 22 -21.46 22.95 -21.40
CA GLN A 22 -22.92 23.13 -21.35
C GLN A 22 -23.48 22.66 -20.00
N VAL A 23 -24.24 23.55 -19.37
CA VAL A 23 -25.00 23.34 -18.13
C VAL A 23 -26.34 22.70 -18.49
N LEU A 24 -26.70 21.59 -17.83
CA LEU A 24 -28.09 21.11 -17.82
C LEU A 24 -28.48 20.66 -16.41
N GLY A 25 -29.50 21.30 -15.87
CA GLY A 25 -30.18 20.93 -14.64
C GLY A 25 -31.33 19.95 -14.88
N GLY A 26 -31.67 19.19 -13.84
CA GLY A 26 -32.83 18.31 -13.78
C GLY A 26 -32.69 17.27 -12.66
N ASN A 27 -33.59 17.32 -11.67
CA ASN A 27 -33.68 16.38 -10.56
C ASN A 27 -34.23 15.02 -11.05
N GLU A 28 -33.34 14.05 -11.28
CA GLU A 28 -33.56 12.60 -11.15
C GLU A 28 -32.23 11.87 -11.41
N SER A 29 -31.84 10.92 -10.56
CA SER A 29 -30.59 10.15 -10.70
C SER A 29 -30.69 9.20 -11.91
N PRO A 30 -29.85 9.34 -12.95
CA PRO A 30 -29.96 8.51 -14.16
C PRO A 30 -29.40 7.09 -14.00
N PHE A 31 -29.01 6.69 -12.78
CA PHE A 31 -28.28 5.45 -12.47
C PHE A 31 -29.16 4.27 -12.01
N ASP A 32 -30.44 4.49 -11.71
CA ASP A 32 -31.31 3.46 -11.09
C ASP A 32 -31.77 2.33 -12.03
N SER A 33 -31.42 2.33 -13.32
CA SER A 33 -31.95 1.37 -14.30
C SER A 33 -30.93 0.54 -15.09
N ILE A 34 -29.63 0.58 -14.75
CA ILE A 34 -28.62 -0.19 -15.51
C ILE A 34 -28.48 -1.60 -14.92
N LYS A 35 -29.18 -2.57 -15.52
CA LYS A 35 -28.94 -4.02 -15.28
C LYS A 35 -27.75 -4.49 -16.12
N VAL A 36 -26.68 -4.90 -15.46
CA VAL A 36 -25.45 -5.39 -16.10
C VAL A 36 -25.56 -6.89 -16.37
N ALA A 37 -25.98 -7.25 -17.58
CA ALA A 37 -25.71 -8.55 -18.20
C ALA A 37 -25.85 -8.45 -19.73
N GLY A 38 -24.76 -8.74 -20.46
CA GLY A 38 -24.79 -9.00 -21.90
C GLY A 38 -24.50 -7.80 -22.82
N GLN A 39 -23.99 -8.12 -24.02
CA GLN A 39 -23.36 -7.29 -25.06
C GLN A 39 -24.11 -6.03 -25.59
N ASN A 40 -25.25 -5.63 -25.01
CA ASN A 40 -26.08 -4.52 -25.51
C ASN A 40 -25.96 -3.20 -24.72
N TRP A 41 -24.91 -3.01 -23.93
CA TRP A 41 -24.72 -1.79 -23.13
C TRP A 41 -24.14 -0.60 -23.93
N LEU A 42 -23.45 -0.88 -25.06
CA LEU A 42 -22.83 0.13 -25.92
C LEU A 42 -23.85 1.12 -26.51
N SER A 43 -25.03 0.64 -26.90
CA SER A 43 -26.11 1.51 -27.37
C SER A 43 -26.64 2.42 -26.27
N THR A 44 -26.75 1.91 -25.04
CA THR A 44 -27.24 2.66 -23.87
C THR A 44 -26.23 3.71 -23.38
N PHE A 45 -24.94 3.47 -23.63
CA PHE A 45 -23.84 4.38 -23.32
C PHE A 45 -23.72 5.52 -24.35
N GLU A 46 -23.79 5.21 -25.65
CA GLU A 46 -23.79 6.20 -26.73
C GLU A 46 -25.00 7.15 -26.66
N GLU A 47 -26.14 6.67 -26.14
CA GLU A 47 -27.38 7.43 -25.99
C GLU A 47 -27.33 8.44 -24.81
N LYS A 48 -26.57 8.15 -23.73
CA LYS A 48 -26.52 8.99 -22.52
C LYS A 48 -25.28 9.88 -22.36
N PHE A 49 -24.13 9.48 -22.91
CA PHE A 49 -22.85 10.19 -22.72
C PHE A 49 -22.21 10.65 -24.04
N GLY A 50 -22.91 10.48 -25.16
CA GLY A 50 -22.38 10.74 -26.49
C GLY A 50 -21.41 9.65 -26.96
N LYS A 51 -21.01 9.71 -28.23
CA LYS A 51 -20.04 8.77 -28.79
C LYS A 51 -18.67 9.00 -28.16
N MET A 52 -18.11 7.97 -27.55
CA MET A 52 -16.67 7.91 -27.23
C MET A 52 -15.87 8.32 -28.47
N THR A 53 -14.83 9.13 -28.29
CA THR A 53 -13.90 9.43 -29.38
C THR A 53 -13.28 8.13 -29.87
N THR A 54 -12.98 8.05 -31.16
CA THR A 54 -12.38 6.86 -31.77
C THR A 54 -11.07 6.46 -31.07
N GLU A 55 -10.35 7.45 -30.53
CA GLU A 55 -9.13 7.26 -29.74
C GLU A 55 -9.41 6.69 -28.36
N ALA A 56 -10.42 7.17 -27.63
CA ALA A 56 -10.81 6.59 -26.33
C ALA A 56 -11.34 5.15 -26.48
N LYS A 57 -12.03 4.88 -27.59
CA LYS A 57 -12.49 3.53 -27.94
C LYS A 57 -11.33 2.61 -28.34
N ALA A 58 -10.38 3.09 -29.12
CA ALA A 58 -9.19 2.33 -29.48
C ALA A 58 -8.33 2.02 -28.25
N VAL A 59 -8.13 2.98 -27.35
CA VAL A 59 -7.42 2.78 -26.08
C VAL A 59 -8.18 1.78 -25.20
N TRP A 60 -9.52 1.84 -25.14
CA TRP A 60 -10.31 0.89 -24.36
C TRP A 60 -10.34 -0.53 -24.97
N ASP A 61 -10.43 -0.63 -26.29
CA ASP A 61 -10.36 -1.90 -27.01
C ASP A 61 -8.96 -2.52 -26.88
N GLU A 62 -7.90 -1.70 -26.89
CA GLU A 62 -6.52 -2.12 -26.62
C GLU A 62 -6.33 -2.56 -25.15
N ILE A 63 -6.94 -1.86 -24.19
CA ILE A 63 -6.97 -2.24 -22.76
C ILE A 63 -7.72 -3.56 -22.52
N THR A 64 -8.83 -3.79 -23.23
CA THR A 64 -9.61 -5.04 -23.12
C THR A 64 -8.99 -6.22 -23.87
N LEU A 65 -8.06 -5.96 -24.79
CA LEU A 65 -7.24 -6.95 -25.50
C LEU A 65 -5.97 -7.36 -24.75
N LEU A 66 -5.65 -6.74 -23.61
CA LEU A 66 -4.53 -7.15 -22.76
C LEU A 66 -4.88 -8.47 -22.07
N ALA A 67 -4.04 -9.48 -22.32
CA ALA A 67 -4.24 -10.87 -21.94
C ALA A 67 -4.60 -11.04 -20.44
N PRO A 68 -5.45 -12.02 -20.09
CA PRO A 68 -5.60 -12.43 -18.70
C PRO A 68 -4.22 -12.85 -18.16
N ASP A 69 -3.95 -12.48 -16.91
CA ASP A 69 -2.70 -12.79 -16.19
C ASP A 69 -2.22 -14.21 -16.48
N ALA A 70 -0.94 -14.37 -16.82
CA ALA A 70 -0.32 -15.68 -16.74
C ALA A 70 -0.08 -15.97 -15.24
N PRO A 71 -0.67 -17.05 -14.68
CA PRO A 71 -0.39 -17.43 -13.30
C PRO A 71 1.11 -17.60 -13.09
N LYS A 72 1.63 -17.18 -11.94
CA LYS A 72 3.04 -17.40 -11.61
C LYS A 72 3.31 -18.92 -11.64
N PRO A 73 4.30 -19.39 -12.43
CA PRO A 73 4.65 -20.80 -12.45
C PRO A 73 4.98 -21.28 -11.05
N ALA A 74 4.25 -22.31 -10.60
CA ALA A 74 4.37 -22.84 -9.27
C ALA A 74 4.26 -24.37 -9.29
N HIS A 75 5.08 -25.02 -8.48
CA HIS A 75 5.17 -26.45 -8.32
C HIS A 75 4.83 -26.83 -6.88
N ARG A 76 3.59 -27.26 -6.65
CA ARG A 76 3.15 -27.64 -5.31
C ARG A 76 3.93 -28.85 -4.78
N LYS A 77 4.63 -28.68 -3.66
CA LYS A 77 5.31 -29.72 -2.89
C LYS A 77 4.27 -30.53 -2.09
N SER A 78 4.50 -31.84 -1.97
CA SER A 78 3.66 -32.75 -1.18
C SER A 78 3.53 -32.27 0.28
N ASP A 79 2.33 -32.37 0.86
CA ASP A 79 2.05 -31.99 2.25
C ASP A 79 2.99 -32.65 3.28
N LYS A 80 3.53 -33.85 2.99
CA LYS A 80 4.55 -34.54 3.80
C LYS A 80 5.89 -33.80 3.96
N LYS A 81 6.15 -32.75 3.17
CA LYS A 81 7.37 -31.93 3.22
C LYS A 81 7.25 -30.75 4.19
N TRP A 82 6.09 -30.56 4.79
CA TRP A 82 5.77 -29.44 5.67
C TRP A 82 5.68 -29.91 7.12
N ASP A 83 6.15 -29.09 8.05
CA ASP A 83 6.11 -29.40 9.48
C ASP A 83 4.69 -29.24 10.05
N HIS A 84 3.93 -28.30 9.49
CA HIS A 84 2.54 -28.06 9.85
C HIS A 84 1.67 -27.89 8.61
N VAL A 85 0.47 -28.48 8.65
CA VAL A 85 -0.57 -28.34 7.63
C VAL A 85 -1.89 -28.11 8.32
N VAL A 86 -2.48 -26.93 8.15
CA VAL A 86 -3.78 -26.55 8.69
C VAL A 86 -4.76 -26.37 7.56
N LYS A 87 -5.90 -27.06 7.65
CA LYS A 87 -7.01 -26.89 6.72
C LYS A 87 -7.99 -25.87 7.28
N GLY A 88 -8.28 -24.83 6.51
CA GLY A 88 -9.21 -23.80 6.98
C GLY A 88 -10.65 -24.29 7.12
N ALA A 89 -11.04 -25.34 6.40
CA ALA A 89 -12.32 -26.02 6.61
C ALA A 89 -12.44 -26.57 8.05
N ASP A 90 -11.40 -27.26 8.53
CA ASP A 90 -11.37 -27.84 9.88
C ASP A 90 -11.43 -26.73 10.95
N VAL A 91 -10.75 -25.60 10.71
CA VAL A 91 -10.77 -24.43 11.61
C VAL A 91 -12.15 -23.76 11.63
N GLN A 92 -12.79 -23.61 10.46
CA GLN A 92 -14.11 -22.99 10.33
C GLN A 92 -15.24 -23.81 10.98
N GLU A 93 -15.07 -25.12 11.07
CA GLU A 93 -16.02 -26.03 11.72
C GLU A 93 -15.92 -26.04 13.25
N MET A 94 -14.98 -25.31 13.84
CA MET A 94 -14.85 -25.21 15.30
C MET A 94 -15.93 -24.29 15.90
N TRP A 95 -16.67 -24.79 16.89
CA TRP A 95 -17.72 -24.03 17.60
C TRP A 95 -17.42 -23.90 19.10
N VAL A 96 -17.87 -22.80 19.69
CA VAL A 96 -17.86 -22.53 21.14
C VAL A 96 -19.24 -22.06 21.58
N GLU A 97 -19.62 -22.40 22.80
CA GLU A 97 -20.88 -21.93 23.40
C GLU A 97 -20.59 -20.69 24.26
N LYS A 98 -21.27 -19.58 23.97
CA LYS A 98 -21.14 -18.32 24.70
C LYS A 98 -22.54 -17.80 24.98
N ASN A 99 -22.85 -17.55 26.25
CA ASN A 99 -24.18 -17.09 26.69
C ASN A 99 -25.37 -17.98 26.25
N GLY A 100 -25.16 -19.28 26.09
CA GLY A 100 -26.18 -20.24 25.64
C GLY A 100 -26.43 -20.25 24.13
N GLU A 101 -25.65 -19.47 23.36
CA GLU A 101 -25.66 -19.48 21.90
C GLU A 101 -24.38 -20.13 21.36
N LYS A 102 -24.49 -20.83 20.22
CA LYS A 102 -23.33 -21.43 19.53
C LYS A 102 -22.72 -20.41 18.59
N HIS A 103 -21.47 -20.07 18.84
CA HIS A 103 -20.65 -19.19 18.01
C HIS A 103 -19.52 -19.97 17.35
N ARG A 104 -19.07 -19.51 16.18
CA ARG A 104 -17.83 -20.05 15.60
C ARG A 104 -16.68 -19.66 16.52
N LYS A 105 -15.74 -20.58 16.73
CA LYS A 105 -14.53 -20.31 17.53
C LYS A 105 -13.65 -19.25 16.86
N ILE A 106 -13.60 -19.27 15.54
CA ILE A 106 -12.89 -18.29 14.71
C ILE A 106 -13.85 -17.88 13.58
N ALA A 107 -14.12 -16.58 13.47
CA ALA A 107 -14.97 -16.03 12.41
C ALA A 107 -14.26 -15.99 11.03
N GLY A 108 -15.02 -15.74 9.96
CA GLY A 108 -14.51 -15.68 8.58
C GLY A 108 -14.89 -16.87 7.68
N ASP A 109 -14.66 -16.71 6.37
CA ASP A 109 -14.75 -17.79 5.37
C ASP A 109 -13.35 -18.36 5.10
N LEU A 110 -12.99 -19.38 5.87
CA LEU A 110 -11.66 -20.01 5.87
C LEU A 110 -11.63 -21.30 5.04
N LYS A 111 -12.80 -21.86 4.65
CA LYS A 111 -12.92 -23.19 4.03
C LYS A 111 -12.04 -23.42 2.80
N ASN A 112 -11.75 -22.34 2.07
CA ASN A 112 -10.96 -22.36 0.83
C ASN A 112 -9.46 -22.08 1.07
N PHE A 113 -9.06 -21.81 2.30
CA PHE A 113 -7.69 -21.47 2.67
C PHE A 113 -7.04 -22.66 3.39
N ASN A 114 -5.75 -22.89 3.10
CA ASN A 114 -4.93 -23.85 3.83
C ASN A 114 -3.59 -23.19 4.16
N LEU A 115 -3.12 -23.38 5.39
CA LEU A 115 -1.79 -22.95 5.80
C LEU A 115 -0.86 -24.15 5.80
N ARG A 116 0.32 -23.98 5.21
CA ARG A 116 1.44 -24.91 5.32
C ARG A 116 2.63 -24.14 5.85
N ALA A 117 3.26 -24.65 6.91
CA ALA A 117 4.39 -24.00 7.53
C ALA A 117 5.58 -24.95 7.59
N LYS A 118 6.76 -24.40 7.33
CA LYS A 118 8.04 -25.08 7.39
C LYS A 118 8.94 -24.32 8.36
N LYS A 119 9.54 -25.04 9.30
CA LYS A 119 10.57 -24.50 10.19
C LYS A 119 11.87 -24.41 9.40
N VAL A 120 12.51 -23.24 9.45
CA VAL A 120 13.77 -22.98 8.75
C VAL A 120 14.84 -22.68 9.80
N ASP A 121 16.01 -23.29 9.64
CA ASP A 121 17.21 -22.95 10.39
C ASP A 121 17.94 -21.80 9.67
N PRO A 122 18.07 -20.60 10.28
CA PRO A 122 18.77 -19.47 9.66
C PRO A 122 20.22 -19.78 9.24
N ALA A 123 20.90 -20.69 9.96
CA ALA A 123 22.26 -21.10 9.61
C ALA A 123 22.30 -21.83 8.25
N ALA A 124 21.25 -22.58 7.92
CA ALA A 124 21.13 -23.29 6.65
C ALA A 124 20.95 -22.34 5.45
N LEU A 125 20.45 -21.12 5.70
CA LEU A 125 20.35 -20.07 4.70
C LEU A 125 21.69 -19.32 4.51
N GLY A 126 22.69 -19.58 5.36
CA GLY A 126 23.92 -18.80 5.35
C GLY A 126 23.72 -17.34 5.78
N VAL A 127 22.59 -17.04 6.45
CA VAL A 127 22.24 -15.68 6.91
C VAL A 127 23.28 -15.16 7.90
N ASP A 128 23.92 -16.04 8.68
CA ASP A 128 25.00 -15.63 9.61
C ASP A 128 26.30 -15.21 8.90
N LYS A 129 26.40 -15.38 7.58
CA LYS A 129 27.47 -14.82 6.74
C LYS A 129 27.10 -13.44 6.17
N ILE A 130 25.86 -13.01 6.38
CA ILE A 130 25.26 -11.75 5.92
C ILE A 130 25.25 -10.83 7.15
N VAL A 131 25.76 -9.61 6.99
CA VAL A 131 26.01 -8.67 8.09
C VAL A 131 24.80 -8.50 9.01
N ASN A 132 24.96 -8.73 10.31
CA ASN A 132 23.89 -8.53 11.29
C ASN A 132 23.50 -7.06 11.38
N ASN A 133 22.20 -6.77 11.39
CA ASN A 133 21.68 -5.44 11.65
C ASN A 133 21.41 -5.24 13.15
N GLU A 134 22.28 -4.49 13.83
CA GLU A 134 22.16 -4.19 15.26
C GLU A 134 20.87 -3.44 15.63
N TRP A 135 20.17 -2.86 14.66
CA TRP A 135 18.96 -2.06 14.84
C TRP A 135 17.69 -2.77 14.33
N SER A 136 17.77 -4.07 14.07
CA SER A 136 16.62 -4.82 13.57
C SER A 136 15.42 -4.76 14.52
N TRP A 137 14.22 -4.56 13.97
CA TRP A 137 12.97 -4.52 14.76
C TRP A 137 12.68 -5.84 15.50
N ASN A 138 13.27 -6.96 15.05
CA ASN A 138 13.12 -8.24 15.75
C ASN A 138 14.00 -8.37 17.02
N ASN A 139 14.79 -7.36 17.38
CA ASN A 139 15.53 -7.33 18.64
C ASN A 139 14.59 -7.32 19.86
N ASN A 140 13.37 -6.77 19.70
CA ASN A 140 12.39 -6.60 20.77
C ASN A 140 10.98 -7.11 20.40
N ALA A 141 10.82 -7.73 19.22
CA ALA A 141 9.56 -8.28 18.75
C ALA A 141 9.78 -9.55 17.91
N SER A 142 8.77 -10.43 17.85
CA SER A 142 8.71 -11.44 16.80
C SER A 142 8.07 -10.81 15.56
N VAL A 143 8.75 -10.87 14.41
CA VAL A 143 8.32 -10.18 13.18
C VAL A 143 7.86 -11.20 12.13
N ILE A 144 6.72 -10.92 11.50
CA ILE A 144 6.20 -11.69 10.35
C ILE A 144 6.39 -10.82 9.10
N PHE A 145 7.23 -11.29 8.17
CA PHE A 145 7.31 -10.73 6.82
C PHE A 145 6.35 -11.50 5.91
N LEU A 146 5.42 -10.79 5.28
CA LEU A 146 4.37 -11.37 4.47
C LEU A 146 4.45 -10.88 3.02
N ASP A 147 4.73 -11.81 2.10
CA ASP A 147 4.53 -11.58 0.66
C ASP A 147 3.03 -11.58 0.34
N GLN A 148 2.48 -10.41 0.08
CA GLN A 148 1.08 -10.22 -0.30
C GLN A 148 0.94 -9.09 -1.32
N PRO A 149 -0.08 -9.11 -2.20
CA PRO A 149 -1.10 -10.16 -2.38
C PRO A 149 -0.56 -11.46 -3.02
N VAL A 150 -1.44 -12.41 -3.35
CA VAL A 150 -1.06 -13.61 -4.11
C VAL A 150 -0.31 -13.24 -5.40
N ASN A 151 0.69 -14.04 -5.77
CA ASN A 151 1.64 -13.82 -6.89
C ASN A 151 2.72 -12.74 -6.66
N VAL A 152 2.84 -12.18 -5.46
CA VAL A 152 3.98 -11.34 -5.03
C VAL A 152 5.06 -12.21 -4.36
N GLY A 153 6.34 -11.95 -4.64
CA GLY A 153 7.46 -12.65 -4.00
C GLY A 153 7.35 -14.18 -4.15
N TYR A 154 7.31 -14.91 -3.05
CA TYR A 154 7.08 -16.37 -3.05
C TYR A 154 5.61 -16.79 -2.97
N SER A 155 4.69 -15.85 -2.69
CA SER A 155 3.25 -16.14 -2.69
C SER A 155 2.75 -16.39 -4.10
N TYR A 156 1.85 -17.36 -4.28
CA TYR A 156 1.32 -17.72 -5.59
C TYR A 156 -0.14 -18.20 -5.51
N SER A 157 -0.85 -18.05 -6.62
CA SER A 157 -2.19 -18.61 -6.82
C SER A 157 -2.49 -18.74 -8.32
N GLY A 158 -3.37 -19.68 -8.68
CA GLY A 158 -3.93 -19.76 -10.03
C GLY A 158 -4.88 -18.62 -10.38
N SER A 159 -5.21 -17.74 -9.42
CA SER A 159 -6.06 -16.55 -9.59
C SER A 159 -5.37 -15.32 -9.00
N SER A 160 -5.63 -14.14 -9.55
CA SER A 160 -5.06 -12.87 -9.06
C SER A 160 -6.04 -12.10 -8.17
N VAL A 161 -5.47 -11.20 -7.36
CA VAL A 161 -6.19 -10.19 -6.58
C VAL A 161 -5.91 -8.84 -7.22
N SER A 162 -6.95 -8.02 -7.38
CA SER A 162 -6.87 -6.74 -8.10
C SER A 162 -7.26 -5.52 -7.27
N ASN A 163 -7.62 -5.69 -6.00
CA ASN A 163 -7.95 -4.56 -5.13
C ASN A 163 -7.64 -4.84 -3.66
N THR A 164 -7.51 -3.76 -2.89
CA THR A 164 -7.08 -3.80 -1.49
C THR A 164 -8.09 -4.50 -0.58
N VAL A 165 -9.40 -4.38 -0.85
CA VAL A 165 -10.44 -5.02 -0.03
C VAL A 165 -10.37 -6.55 -0.14
N ALA A 166 -10.16 -7.08 -1.34
CA ALA A 166 -9.97 -8.52 -1.55
C ALA A 166 -8.68 -9.01 -0.87
N ALA A 167 -7.57 -8.28 -1.00
CA ALA A 167 -6.32 -8.61 -0.32
C ALA A 167 -6.50 -8.68 1.22
N GLY A 168 -7.31 -7.79 1.79
CA GLY A 168 -7.58 -7.80 3.24
C GLY A 168 -8.26 -9.06 3.74
N LYS A 169 -9.15 -9.66 2.94
CA LYS A 169 -9.81 -10.94 3.29
C LYS A 169 -8.82 -12.10 3.29
N ASP A 170 -7.91 -12.13 2.31
CA ASP A 170 -6.87 -13.16 2.21
C ASP A 170 -5.89 -13.05 3.39
N VAL A 171 -5.49 -11.82 3.75
CA VAL A 171 -4.62 -11.58 4.91
C VAL A 171 -5.32 -11.95 6.23
N TYR A 172 -6.59 -11.62 6.40
CA TYR A 172 -7.36 -12.06 7.56
C TYR A 172 -7.38 -13.60 7.67
N ALA A 173 -7.71 -14.29 6.57
CA ALA A 173 -7.74 -15.74 6.54
C ALA A 173 -6.37 -16.35 6.89
N LEU A 174 -5.29 -15.84 6.29
CA LEU A 174 -3.93 -16.30 6.57
C LEU A 174 -3.57 -16.13 8.06
N LEU A 175 -3.78 -14.94 8.62
CA LEU A 175 -3.47 -14.65 10.02
C LEU A 175 -4.31 -15.50 10.97
N SER A 176 -5.59 -15.70 10.67
CA SER A 176 -6.45 -16.59 11.46
C SER A 176 -5.94 -18.02 11.50
N LEU A 177 -5.47 -18.56 10.37
CA LEU A 177 -4.85 -19.89 10.32
C LEU A 177 -3.49 -19.91 11.02
N PHE A 178 -2.69 -18.84 10.87
CA PHE A 178 -1.39 -18.72 11.53
C PHE A 178 -1.52 -18.75 13.06
N PHE A 179 -2.38 -17.90 13.62
CA PHE A 179 -2.60 -17.86 15.06
C PHE A 179 -3.38 -19.05 15.60
N HIS A 180 -4.06 -19.82 14.74
CA HIS A 180 -4.59 -21.12 15.10
C HIS A 180 -3.46 -22.16 15.25
N GLN A 181 -2.50 -22.18 14.31
CA GLN A 181 -1.36 -23.08 14.32
C GLN A 181 -0.34 -22.75 15.42
N PHE A 182 -0.14 -21.47 15.70
CA PHE A 182 0.81 -20.96 16.69
C PHE A 182 0.09 -20.12 17.76
N PRO A 183 -0.75 -20.75 18.61
CA PRO A 183 -1.59 -20.05 19.58
C PRO A 183 -0.79 -19.32 20.68
N GLU A 184 0.49 -19.63 20.86
CA GLU A 184 1.40 -18.91 21.76
C GLU A 184 1.59 -17.43 21.37
N TYR A 185 1.42 -17.10 20.09
CA TYR A 185 1.48 -15.72 19.60
C TYR A 185 0.10 -15.04 19.57
N SER A 186 -1.00 -15.80 19.55
CA SER A 186 -2.35 -15.26 19.38
C SER A 186 -2.81 -14.37 20.55
N LYS A 187 -2.17 -14.52 21.71
CA LYS A 187 -2.46 -13.73 22.92
C LYS A 187 -1.53 -12.53 23.09
N GLN A 188 -0.45 -12.46 22.32
CA GLN A 188 0.51 -11.35 22.39
C GLN A 188 -0.08 -10.12 21.71
N ASP A 189 0.50 -8.96 21.99
CA ASP A 189 0.13 -7.74 21.30
C ASP A 189 0.57 -7.84 19.83
N PHE A 190 -0.39 -7.71 18.92
CA PHE A 190 -0.13 -7.82 17.49
C PHE A 190 -0.25 -6.45 16.83
N HIS A 191 0.74 -6.10 16.02
CA HIS A 191 0.81 -4.82 15.32
C HIS A 191 0.98 -5.07 13.82
N ILE A 192 0.37 -4.23 12.99
CA ILE A 192 0.59 -4.27 11.55
C ILE A 192 1.38 -3.02 11.17
N ALA A 193 2.56 -3.22 10.61
CA ALA A 193 3.42 -2.17 10.10
C ALA A 193 3.70 -2.38 8.61
N GLY A 194 3.90 -1.29 7.88
CA GLY A 194 4.24 -1.31 6.47
C GLY A 194 4.44 0.09 5.93
N GLU A 195 4.85 0.18 4.67
CA GLU A 195 5.20 1.46 4.03
C GLU A 195 4.56 1.64 2.66
N SER A 196 4.59 2.88 2.13
CA SER A 196 4.19 3.18 0.76
C SER A 196 2.71 2.87 0.48
N TYR A 197 2.43 1.97 -0.47
CA TYR A 197 1.08 1.48 -0.76
C TYR A 197 0.43 0.73 0.42
N ALA A 198 1.20 0.37 1.45
CA ALA A 198 0.62 -0.11 2.71
C ALA A 198 -0.24 0.95 3.41
N GLY A 199 -0.14 2.23 3.04
CA GLY A 199 -1.12 3.25 3.44
C GLY A 199 -2.55 2.97 2.95
N HIS A 200 -2.72 2.20 1.87
CA HIS A 200 -4.00 1.64 1.44
C HIS A 200 -4.32 0.34 2.20
N TYR A 201 -3.35 -0.58 2.24
CA TYR A 201 -3.53 -1.91 2.82
C TYR A 201 -3.90 -1.86 4.30
N ILE A 202 -3.11 -1.16 5.10
CA ILE A 202 -3.14 -1.25 6.55
C ILE A 202 -4.48 -0.80 7.14
N PRO A 203 -5.07 0.35 6.74
CA PRO A 203 -6.38 0.72 7.22
C PRO A 203 -7.46 -0.31 6.88
N VAL A 204 -7.43 -0.86 5.66
CA VAL A 204 -8.41 -1.86 5.20
C VAL A 204 -8.22 -3.19 5.93
N PHE A 205 -6.99 -3.65 6.09
CA PHE A 205 -6.68 -4.92 6.75
C PHE A 205 -7.02 -4.87 8.24
N ALA A 206 -6.68 -3.76 8.91
CA ALA A 206 -7.05 -3.54 10.30
C ALA A 206 -8.57 -3.51 10.46
N SER A 207 -9.29 -2.84 9.55
CA SER A 207 -10.75 -2.81 9.59
C SER A 207 -11.37 -4.19 9.36
N GLU A 208 -10.84 -4.98 8.43
CA GLU A 208 -11.28 -6.36 8.19
C GLU A 208 -11.10 -7.18 9.48
N ILE A 209 -9.90 -7.20 10.07
CA ILE A 209 -9.62 -7.91 11.33
C ILE A 209 -10.59 -7.47 12.43
N LEU A 210 -10.74 -6.16 12.66
CA LEU A 210 -11.58 -5.61 13.74
C LEU A 210 -13.09 -5.76 13.51
N SER A 211 -13.52 -6.14 12.30
CA SER A 211 -14.92 -6.44 11.98
C SER A 211 -15.37 -7.82 12.47
N HIS A 212 -14.42 -8.72 12.73
CA HIS A 212 -14.68 -10.06 13.25
C HIS A 212 -14.59 -10.06 14.78
N GLU A 213 -15.73 -10.21 15.46
CA GLU A 213 -15.80 -10.22 16.93
C GLU A 213 -15.11 -11.45 17.53
N ASP A 214 -15.37 -12.63 16.97
CA ASP A 214 -14.78 -13.91 17.40
C ASP A 214 -13.46 -14.20 16.67
N ARG A 215 -12.59 -13.18 16.52
CA ARG A 215 -11.24 -13.33 15.95
C ARG A 215 -10.25 -13.89 16.97
N ASN A 216 -9.24 -14.59 16.49
CA ASN A 216 -8.07 -15.03 17.27
C ASN A 216 -6.85 -14.11 17.11
N ILE A 217 -7.08 -12.84 16.74
CA ILE A 217 -6.04 -11.84 16.46
C ILE A 217 -6.18 -10.67 17.43
N ASN A 218 -5.20 -10.48 18.31
CA ASN A 218 -5.15 -9.39 19.28
C ASN A 218 -4.48 -8.13 18.69
N LEU A 219 -5.09 -7.56 17.65
CA LEU A 219 -4.59 -6.34 16.99
C LEU A 219 -4.61 -5.15 17.97
N LYS A 220 -3.44 -4.59 18.25
CA LYS A 220 -3.24 -3.48 19.20
C LYS A 220 -3.02 -2.15 18.55
N SER A 221 -2.26 -2.06 17.47
CA SER A 221 -2.06 -0.80 16.75
C SER A 221 -1.55 -1.03 15.34
N VAL A 222 -1.49 0.05 14.56
CA VAL A 222 -0.93 0.03 13.21
C VAL A 222 0.10 1.16 13.00
N LEU A 223 1.09 0.90 12.16
CA LEU A 223 2.16 1.83 11.81
C LEU A 223 2.27 1.94 10.28
N ILE A 224 2.21 3.16 9.74
CA ILE A 224 2.27 3.41 8.30
C ILE A 224 3.42 4.37 8.02
N GLY A 225 4.48 3.85 7.39
CA GLY A 225 5.66 4.61 6.98
C GLY A 225 5.50 5.17 5.57
N ASN A 226 5.79 6.45 5.36
CA ASN A 226 5.84 7.05 4.02
C ASN A 226 4.65 6.59 3.14
N GLY A 227 3.43 6.66 3.70
CA GLY A 227 2.26 6.02 3.11
C GLY A 227 1.56 6.89 2.08
N LEU A 228 0.92 6.27 1.08
CA LEU A 228 -0.18 6.89 0.33
C LEU A 228 -1.48 6.43 0.98
N THR A 229 -2.30 7.35 1.49
CA THR A 229 -3.52 7.05 2.27
C THR A 229 -4.69 7.97 1.88
N ASP A 230 -4.42 9.27 1.73
CA ASP A 230 -5.36 10.26 1.20
C ASP A 230 -4.74 10.96 -0.02
N GLY A 231 -4.94 10.35 -1.20
CA GLY A 231 -4.40 10.87 -2.45
C GLY A 231 -4.87 12.30 -2.77
N TRP A 232 -6.09 12.69 -2.40
CA TRP A 232 -6.60 14.04 -2.68
C TRP A 232 -5.78 15.12 -1.97
N THR A 233 -5.51 14.94 -0.68
CA THR A 233 -4.70 15.88 0.10
C THR A 233 -3.22 15.76 -0.27
N GLN A 234 -2.69 14.54 -0.33
CA GLN A 234 -1.26 14.29 -0.52
C GLN A 234 -0.74 14.80 -1.88
N TYR A 235 -1.53 14.70 -2.95
CA TYR A 235 -1.10 15.15 -4.28
C TYR A 235 -0.87 16.67 -4.37
N GLY A 236 -1.48 17.45 -3.48
CA GLY A 236 -1.19 18.88 -3.34
C GLY A 236 0.24 19.18 -2.89
N TYR A 237 0.97 18.18 -2.39
CA TYR A 237 2.30 18.36 -1.80
C TYR A 237 3.46 17.86 -2.67
N TYR A 238 3.20 17.34 -3.87
CA TYR A 238 4.29 17.01 -4.82
C TYR A 238 5.05 18.26 -5.27
N ARG A 239 4.32 19.34 -5.60
CA ARG A 239 4.93 20.60 -6.03
C ARG A 239 5.81 21.22 -4.92
N PRO A 240 5.32 21.51 -3.70
CA PRO A 240 6.18 22.11 -2.67
C PRO A 240 7.37 21.22 -2.31
N MET A 241 7.21 19.89 -2.30
CA MET A 241 8.33 18.97 -2.05
C MET A 241 9.42 19.08 -3.13
N ALA A 242 9.05 19.09 -4.41
CA ALA A 242 10.01 19.15 -5.52
C ALA A 242 10.59 20.56 -5.77
N CYS A 243 9.93 21.61 -5.30
CA CYS A 243 10.22 23.00 -5.61
C CYS A 243 10.83 23.77 -4.43
N GLY A 244 11.47 23.09 -3.48
CA GLY A 244 12.31 23.71 -2.46
C GLY A 244 11.63 24.06 -1.14
N GLU A 245 10.39 23.60 -0.92
CA GLU A 245 9.61 23.90 0.29
C GLU A 245 9.51 22.71 1.26
N GLY A 246 10.10 21.57 0.90
CA GLY A 246 10.11 20.34 1.69
C GLY A 246 11.26 20.17 2.68
N GLY A 247 12.17 21.15 2.77
CA GLY A 247 13.40 21.08 3.59
C GLY A 247 14.66 20.75 2.78
N TYR A 248 14.53 20.47 1.49
CA TYR A 248 15.62 20.21 0.56
C TYR A 248 15.57 21.21 -0.61
N PRO A 249 16.70 21.48 -1.30
CA PRO A 249 16.72 22.36 -2.47
C PRO A 249 15.76 21.91 -3.58
N ALA A 250 15.28 22.87 -4.37
CA ALA A 250 14.43 22.58 -5.52
C ALA A 250 15.15 21.66 -6.53
N VAL A 251 14.45 20.63 -6.98
CA VAL A 251 14.88 19.69 -8.03
C VAL A 251 14.32 20.12 -9.39
N LEU A 252 13.13 20.73 -9.39
CA LEU A 252 12.46 21.23 -10.58
C LEU A 252 12.72 22.73 -10.78
N ASP A 253 12.72 23.16 -12.04
CA ASP A 253 12.74 24.58 -12.38
C ASP A 253 11.38 25.23 -12.17
N GLU A 254 11.35 26.56 -12.17
CA GLU A 254 10.15 27.36 -11.94
C GLU A 254 9.04 27.06 -12.97
N GLY A 255 9.40 26.72 -14.21
CA GLY A 255 8.46 26.38 -15.28
C GLY A 255 7.72 25.07 -15.01
N GLU A 256 8.45 24.01 -14.65
CA GLU A 256 7.86 22.73 -14.25
C GLU A 256 7.02 22.88 -12.96
N CYS A 257 7.50 23.66 -11.98
CA CYS A 257 6.74 23.97 -10.76
C CYS A 257 5.40 24.66 -11.08
N GLN A 258 5.41 25.66 -11.96
CA GLN A 258 4.19 26.35 -12.40
C GLN A 258 3.26 25.43 -13.19
N ALA A 259 3.79 24.51 -13.99
CA ALA A 259 2.99 23.51 -14.71
C ALA A 259 2.26 22.57 -13.75
N MET A 260 2.91 22.16 -12.65
CA MET A 260 2.28 21.36 -11.60
C MET A 260 1.15 22.13 -10.90
N ASP A 261 1.37 23.41 -10.57
CA ASP A 261 0.34 24.27 -9.97
C ASP A 261 -0.90 24.40 -10.88
N ASN A 262 -0.67 24.54 -12.19
CA ASN A 262 -1.76 24.61 -13.18
C ASN A 262 -2.52 23.28 -13.33
N ALA A 263 -1.85 22.14 -13.15
CA ALA A 263 -2.44 20.83 -13.31
C ALA A 263 -3.20 20.34 -12.06
N LEU A 264 -2.81 20.82 -10.87
CA LEU A 264 -3.33 20.35 -9.58
C LEU A 264 -4.86 20.46 -9.45
N PRO A 265 -5.54 21.58 -9.81
CA PRO A 265 -6.99 21.68 -9.68
C PRO A 265 -7.75 20.61 -10.47
N ARG A 266 -7.27 20.28 -11.68
CA ARG A 266 -7.86 19.22 -12.49
C ARG A 266 -7.62 17.85 -11.88
N CYS A 267 -6.40 17.59 -11.40
CA CYS A 267 -6.09 16.35 -10.70
C CYS A 267 -7.00 16.15 -9.47
N GLN A 268 -7.09 17.15 -8.59
CA GLN A 268 -7.94 17.09 -7.39
C GLN A 268 -9.42 16.91 -7.72
N SER A 269 -9.91 17.54 -8.80
CA SER A 269 -11.29 17.32 -9.27
C SER A 269 -11.52 15.87 -9.71
N LEU A 270 -10.58 15.26 -10.44
CA LEU A 270 -10.67 13.86 -10.86
C LEU A 270 -10.63 12.90 -9.66
N ILE A 271 -9.71 13.13 -8.71
CA ILE A 271 -9.64 12.34 -7.47
C ILE A 271 -10.95 12.47 -6.68
N LYS A 272 -11.50 13.67 -6.56
CA LYS A 272 -12.78 13.87 -5.87
C LYS A 272 -13.92 13.07 -6.53
N ASN A 273 -13.99 13.07 -7.86
CA ASN A 273 -14.99 12.27 -8.58
C ASN A 273 -14.79 10.76 -8.33
N CYS A 274 -13.54 10.29 -8.24
CA CYS A 274 -13.25 8.92 -7.82
C CYS A 274 -13.73 8.66 -6.38
N TYR A 275 -13.43 9.55 -5.43
CA TYR A 275 -13.86 9.43 -4.03
C TYR A 275 -15.38 9.38 -3.85
N ASP A 276 -16.12 10.11 -4.68
CA ASP A 276 -17.58 10.20 -4.59
C ASP A 276 -18.28 9.00 -5.25
N SER A 277 -17.70 8.46 -6.33
CA SER A 277 -18.32 7.37 -7.11
C SER A 277 -17.78 5.97 -6.80
N GLY A 278 -16.54 5.86 -6.32
CA GLY A 278 -15.81 4.59 -6.15
C GLY A 278 -15.59 3.81 -7.45
N SER A 279 -15.87 4.41 -8.61
CA SER A 279 -15.94 3.72 -9.90
C SER A 279 -14.59 3.63 -10.58
N VAL A 280 -14.29 2.48 -11.19
CA VAL A 280 -13.12 2.31 -12.06
C VAL A 280 -13.02 3.43 -13.11
N TRP A 281 -14.16 3.84 -13.67
CA TRP A 281 -14.23 4.85 -14.74
C TRP A 281 -13.84 6.26 -14.32
N SER A 282 -13.94 6.59 -13.03
CA SER A 282 -13.49 7.87 -12.48
C SER A 282 -12.09 7.76 -11.88
N CYS A 283 -11.78 6.63 -11.25
CA CYS A 283 -10.53 6.40 -10.55
C CYS A 283 -9.34 6.16 -11.48
N VAL A 284 -9.47 5.33 -12.52
CA VAL A 284 -8.37 5.04 -13.44
C VAL A 284 -7.89 6.30 -14.18
N PRO A 285 -8.78 7.13 -14.78
CA PRO A 285 -8.34 8.36 -15.43
C PRO A 285 -7.73 9.36 -14.45
N ALA A 286 -8.22 9.40 -13.20
CA ALA A 286 -7.59 10.21 -12.16
C ALA A 286 -6.14 9.77 -11.95
N SER A 287 -5.89 8.47 -11.75
CA SER A 287 -4.54 7.91 -11.54
C SER A 287 -3.59 8.26 -12.68
N ILE A 288 -4.03 8.06 -13.92
CA ILE A 288 -3.21 8.33 -15.11
C ILE A 288 -2.87 9.82 -15.20
N TYR A 289 -3.88 10.70 -15.10
CA TYR A 289 -3.68 12.15 -15.23
C TYR A 289 -2.78 12.69 -14.11
N CYS A 290 -3.12 12.38 -12.86
CA CYS A 290 -2.43 12.90 -11.69
C CYS A 290 -0.97 12.44 -11.62
N ASN A 291 -0.70 11.15 -11.88
CA ASN A 291 0.67 10.63 -11.85
C ASN A 291 1.52 11.27 -12.95
N ASN A 292 0.97 11.40 -14.15
CA ASN A 292 1.69 12.04 -15.25
C ASN A 292 2.00 13.51 -14.97
N ALA A 293 1.01 14.24 -14.44
CA ALA A 293 1.12 15.68 -14.25
C ALA A 293 1.94 16.08 -13.02
N LEU A 294 1.84 15.33 -11.92
CA LEU A 294 2.39 15.73 -10.62
C LEU A 294 3.61 14.91 -10.18
N ILE A 295 3.81 13.71 -10.72
CA ILE A 295 4.99 12.87 -10.41
C ILE A 295 5.94 12.83 -11.63
N GLY A 296 5.37 12.83 -12.84
CA GLY A 296 6.12 12.77 -14.10
C GLY A 296 7.24 13.81 -14.25
N PRO A 297 7.02 15.12 -13.93
CA PRO A 297 8.07 16.14 -13.94
C PRO A 297 9.32 15.72 -13.18
N TYR A 298 9.14 15.27 -11.94
CA TYR A 298 10.23 14.86 -11.07
C TYR A 298 10.96 13.63 -11.63
N GLN A 299 10.21 12.61 -12.08
CA GLN A 299 10.80 11.39 -12.65
C GLN A 299 11.68 11.68 -13.87
N ARG A 300 11.30 12.65 -14.73
CA ARG A 300 12.08 13.03 -15.91
C ARG A 300 13.46 13.61 -15.57
N THR A 301 13.66 14.11 -14.36
CA THR A 301 14.97 14.63 -13.91
C THR A 301 16.00 13.53 -13.62
N GLY A 302 15.57 12.26 -13.55
CA GLY A 302 16.38 11.14 -13.09
C GLY A 302 16.71 11.17 -11.60
N GLN A 303 16.07 12.05 -10.81
CA GLN A 303 16.17 12.04 -9.36
C GLN A 303 15.50 10.78 -8.79
N ASN A 304 16.02 10.25 -7.68
CA ASN A 304 15.42 9.12 -7.01
C ASN A 304 14.08 9.54 -6.38
N VAL A 305 12.96 8.95 -6.81
CA VAL A 305 11.63 9.25 -6.27
C VAL A 305 11.48 8.89 -4.79
N TYR A 306 12.37 8.03 -4.27
CA TYR A 306 12.39 7.57 -2.90
C TYR A 306 13.35 8.37 -2.01
N ASP A 307 14.23 9.19 -2.60
CA ASP A 307 15.18 10.02 -1.86
C ASP A 307 15.62 11.24 -2.69
N ILE A 308 15.11 12.42 -2.31
CA ILE A 308 15.39 13.67 -2.99
C ILE A 308 16.86 14.08 -2.97
N ARG A 309 17.69 13.50 -2.09
CA ARG A 309 19.11 13.84 -1.95
C ARG A 309 19.97 13.26 -3.07
N GLY A 310 19.48 12.23 -3.78
CA GLY A 310 20.29 11.46 -4.74
C GLY A 310 19.60 11.18 -6.09
N LYS A 311 20.43 10.89 -7.10
CA LYS A 311 19.93 10.38 -8.39
C LYS A 311 19.51 8.92 -8.25
N CYS A 312 18.61 8.48 -9.12
CA CYS A 312 18.25 7.07 -9.21
C CYS A 312 19.45 6.28 -9.71
N GLU A 313 20.03 5.44 -8.85
CA GLU A 313 21.27 4.70 -9.17
C GLU A 313 21.00 3.49 -10.07
N ASP A 314 19.90 2.77 -9.79
CA ASP A 314 19.53 1.57 -10.52
C ASP A 314 18.03 1.51 -10.81
N SER A 315 17.62 2.01 -11.96
CA SER A 315 16.21 2.00 -12.39
C SER A 315 15.60 0.59 -12.54
N SER A 316 16.42 -0.46 -12.67
CA SER A 316 15.95 -1.84 -12.76
C SER A 316 15.60 -2.44 -11.39
N ASN A 317 16.17 -1.86 -10.32
CA ASN A 317 16.00 -2.29 -8.93
C ASN A 317 15.43 -1.15 -8.07
N LEU A 318 14.38 -0.49 -8.55
CA LEU A 318 13.67 0.59 -7.83
C LEU A 318 14.61 1.69 -7.28
N CYS A 319 15.62 2.07 -8.06
CA CYS A 319 16.66 3.04 -7.70
C CYS A 319 17.66 2.59 -6.62
N TYR A 320 17.58 1.36 -6.11
CA TYR A 320 18.47 0.83 -5.07
C TYR A 320 19.12 -0.49 -5.50
N SER A 321 20.43 -0.45 -5.78
CA SER A 321 21.22 -1.63 -6.18
C SER A 321 21.11 -2.81 -5.21
N ALA A 322 20.90 -2.53 -3.91
CA ALA A 322 20.74 -3.55 -2.87
C ALA A 322 19.54 -4.50 -3.12
N LEU A 323 18.47 -4.02 -3.77
CA LEU A 323 17.32 -4.87 -4.11
C LEU A 323 17.70 -5.92 -5.16
N GLY A 324 18.65 -5.61 -6.05
CA GLY A 324 19.21 -6.59 -6.98
C GLY A 324 19.93 -7.73 -6.26
N TRP A 325 20.77 -7.41 -5.27
CA TRP A 325 21.48 -8.42 -4.46
C TRP A 325 20.52 -9.29 -3.65
N ILE A 326 19.45 -8.71 -3.10
CA ILE A 326 18.41 -9.45 -2.39
C ILE A 326 17.70 -10.41 -3.34
N SER A 327 17.32 -9.95 -4.54
CA SER A 327 16.68 -10.79 -5.55
C SER A 327 17.59 -11.95 -5.99
N GLU A 328 18.88 -11.68 -6.23
CA GLU A 328 19.86 -12.71 -6.58
C GLU A 328 20.00 -13.76 -5.46
N TYR A 329 20.11 -13.33 -4.20
CA TYR A 329 20.20 -14.22 -3.05
C TYR A 329 18.95 -15.09 -2.90
N LEU A 330 17.76 -14.49 -2.98
CA LEU A 330 16.50 -15.21 -2.85
C LEU A 330 16.30 -16.20 -4.01
N ASN A 331 16.84 -15.93 -5.19
CA ASN A 331 16.74 -16.87 -6.32
C ASN A 331 17.71 -18.06 -6.28
N GLN A 332 18.64 -18.13 -5.31
CA GLN A 332 19.51 -19.29 -5.12
C GLN A 332 18.69 -20.55 -4.80
N ASP A 333 19.02 -21.67 -5.44
CA ASP A 333 18.26 -22.91 -5.27
C ASP A 333 18.31 -23.42 -3.82
N GLU A 334 19.46 -23.29 -3.15
CA GLU A 334 19.61 -23.65 -1.74
C GLU A 334 18.70 -22.81 -0.82
N VAL A 335 18.55 -21.52 -1.12
CA VAL A 335 17.68 -20.60 -0.35
C VAL A 335 16.21 -20.95 -0.60
N LYS A 336 15.78 -21.11 -1.85
CA LYS A 336 14.41 -21.53 -2.19
C LYS A 336 14.06 -22.87 -1.56
N ASP A 337 14.98 -23.83 -1.58
CA ASP A 337 14.76 -25.15 -1.00
C ASP A 337 14.70 -25.12 0.53
N ALA A 338 15.58 -24.36 1.17
CA ALA A 338 15.57 -24.16 2.61
C ALA A 338 14.25 -23.54 3.08
N LEU A 339 13.80 -22.46 2.43
CA LEU A 339 12.52 -21.80 2.70
C LEU A 339 11.31 -22.66 2.33
N GLY A 340 11.49 -23.66 1.46
CA GLY A 340 10.39 -24.48 0.96
C GLY A 340 9.54 -23.77 -0.09
N ALA A 341 10.11 -22.79 -0.79
CA ALA A 341 9.45 -22.08 -1.88
C ALA A 341 8.92 -23.07 -2.94
N GLU A 342 7.74 -22.78 -3.48
CA GLU A 342 7.04 -23.58 -4.48
C GLU A 342 6.91 -22.83 -5.82
N VAL A 343 7.66 -21.75 -6.00
CA VAL A 343 7.72 -20.96 -7.25
C VAL A 343 9.10 -21.06 -7.86
N ASP A 344 9.18 -20.84 -9.16
CA ASP A 344 10.44 -21.02 -9.90
C ASP A 344 11.42 -19.84 -9.69
N SER A 345 10.87 -18.62 -9.56
CA SER A 345 11.63 -17.38 -9.35
C SER A 345 11.02 -16.48 -8.27
N TYR A 346 11.86 -15.67 -7.65
CA TYR A 346 11.49 -14.54 -6.80
C TYR A 346 11.70 -13.23 -7.58
N ASP A 347 10.77 -12.29 -7.43
CA ASP A 347 10.89 -10.92 -7.91
C ASP A 347 10.46 -9.98 -6.78
N SER A 348 11.20 -8.88 -6.58
CA SER A 348 10.92 -7.91 -5.52
C SER A 348 9.56 -7.21 -5.69
N CYS A 349 9.10 -7.06 -6.94
CA CYS A 349 7.81 -6.47 -7.28
C CYS A 349 7.19 -7.22 -8.46
N ASN A 350 5.90 -7.52 -8.36
CA ASN A 350 5.12 -8.03 -9.49
C ASN A 350 4.41 -6.86 -10.19
N PHE A 351 4.90 -6.48 -11.37
CA PHE A 351 4.36 -5.36 -12.15
C PHE A 351 2.98 -5.65 -12.77
N ASP A 352 2.60 -6.91 -12.95
CA ASP A 352 1.25 -7.25 -13.41
C ASP A 352 0.22 -6.98 -12.29
N ILE A 353 0.55 -7.34 -11.04
CA ILE A 353 -0.29 -7.00 -9.88
C ILE A 353 -0.38 -5.48 -9.72
N ASN A 354 0.74 -4.75 -9.84
CA ASN A 354 0.73 -3.29 -9.81
C ASN A 354 -0.22 -2.70 -10.88
N ARG A 355 -0.14 -3.21 -12.11
CA ARG A 355 -1.01 -2.80 -13.22
C ARG A 355 -2.48 -3.13 -12.96
N ASN A 356 -2.76 -4.29 -12.37
CA ASN A 356 -4.13 -4.73 -12.07
C ASN A 356 -4.77 -3.85 -10.98
N PHE A 357 -4.03 -3.49 -9.93
CA PHE A 357 -4.50 -2.55 -8.91
C PHE A 357 -4.75 -1.15 -9.49
N LEU A 358 -3.87 -0.68 -10.37
CA LEU A 358 -4.05 0.58 -11.08
C LEU A 358 -5.33 0.57 -11.92
N PHE A 359 -5.54 -0.47 -12.75
CA PHE A 359 -6.72 -0.58 -13.62
C PHE A 359 -8.01 -0.97 -12.91
N ALA A 360 -7.93 -1.47 -11.67
CA ALA A 360 -9.08 -1.58 -10.78
C ALA A 360 -9.46 -0.23 -10.13
N GLY A 361 -8.68 0.83 -10.37
CA GLY A 361 -8.91 2.15 -9.78
C GLY A 361 -8.61 2.21 -8.28
N ASP A 362 -7.82 1.28 -7.75
CA ASP A 362 -7.55 1.15 -6.31
C ASP A 362 -6.70 2.32 -5.77
N TRP A 363 -5.83 2.87 -6.62
CA TRP A 363 -4.87 3.93 -6.27
C TRP A 363 -5.51 5.19 -5.64
N PHE A 364 -6.71 5.57 -6.10
CA PHE A 364 -7.43 6.75 -5.57
C PHE A 364 -8.70 6.37 -4.80
N GLN A 365 -8.82 5.14 -4.31
CA GLN A 365 -9.89 4.84 -3.36
C GLN A 365 -9.68 5.60 -2.04
N PRO A 366 -10.74 6.10 -1.40
CA PRO A 366 -10.62 6.98 -0.23
C PRO A 366 -10.42 6.18 1.08
N PHE A 367 -9.37 5.36 1.16
CA PHE A 367 -9.13 4.48 2.30
C PHE A 367 -8.82 5.23 3.62
N HIS A 368 -8.35 6.48 3.56
CA HIS A 368 -8.26 7.37 4.73
C HIS A 368 -9.58 7.48 5.51
N ARG A 369 -10.75 7.34 4.86
CA ARG A 369 -12.07 7.38 5.52
C ARG A 369 -12.30 6.23 6.50
N ILE A 370 -11.46 5.20 6.49
CA ILE A 370 -11.51 4.07 7.44
C ILE A 370 -10.81 4.42 8.76
N VAL A 371 -9.78 5.28 8.71
CA VAL A 371 -8.92 5.62 9.86
C VAL A 371 -9.72 6.12 11.07
N PRO A 372 -10.75 6.99 10.95
CA PRO A 372 -11.51 7.46 12.11
C PRO A 372 -12.14 6.32 12.94
N LYS A 373 -12.65 5.26 12.28
CA LYS A 373 -13.21 4.08 12.98
C LYS A 373 -12.13 3.23 13.63
N LEU A 374 -10.91 3.22 13.08
CA LEU A 374 -9.78 2.55 13.71
C LEU A 374 -9.36 3.29 14.97
N LEU A 375 -9.31 4.63 14.93
CA LEU A 375 -8.95 5.48 16.07
C LEU A 375 -9.87 5.32 17.28
N GLU A 376 -11.12 4.89 17.08
CA GLU A 376 -12.04 4.53 18.18
C GLU A 376 -11.64 3.24 18.92
N LYS A 377 -10.82 2.39 18.31
CA LYS A 377 -10.51 1.03 18.80
C LYS A 377 -9.03 0.81 19.10
N ILE A 378 -8.14 1.35 18.26
CA ILE A 378 -6.70 1.12 18.29
C ILE A 378 -5.92 2.39 17.92
N PRO A 379 -4.67 2.54 18.43
CA PRO A 379 -3.77 3.59 17.99
C PRO A 379 -3.29 3.41 16.55
N VAL A 380 -3.08 4.54 15.87
CA VAL A 380 -2.54 4.63 14.50
C VAL A 380 -1.35 5.58 14.51
N LEU A 381 -0.18 5.08 14.10
CA LEU A 381 1.02 5.86 13.86
C LEU A 381 1.22 6.06 12.37
N ILE A 382 1.36 7.31 11.95
CA ILE A 382 1.85 7.69 10.62
C ILE A 382 3.26 8.26 10.81
N TYR A 383 4.25 7.72 10.12
CA TYR A 383 5.61 8.28 10.14
C TYR A 383 6.09 8.50 8.71
N ALA A 384 6.91 9.52 8.48
CA ALA A 384 7.45 9.81 7.16
C ALA A 384 8.88 10.38 7.26
N GLY A 385 9.79 9.79 6.48
CA GLY A 385 11.11 10.35 6.23
C GLY A 385 11.01 11.66 5.43
N ASP A 386 11.76 12.69 5.85
CA ASP A 386 11.65 14.02 5.26
C ASP A 386 12.32 14.18 3.88
N ALA A 387 13.16 13.22 3.47
CA ALA A 387 13.82 13.19 2.17
C ALA A 387 13.01 12.43 1.09
N ASP A 388 11.92 11.75 1.46
CA ASP A 388 11.08 11.04 0.49
C ASP A 388 10.26 12.00 -0.38
N TYR A 389 10.26 11.79 -1.69
CA TYR A 389 9.41 12.55 -2.61
C TYR A 389 8.06 11.86 -2.86
N ILE A 390 8.07 10.56 -3.16
CA ILE A 390 6.88 9.85 -3.70
C ILE A 390 5.74 9.80 -2.68
N CYS A 391 6.05 9.68 -1.38
CA CYS A 391 5.09 9.71 -0.28
C CYS A 391 5.55 10.69 0.81
N ASN A 392 5.92 11.90 0.37
CA ASN A 392 6.56 12.92 1.18
C ASN A 392 5.85 13.25 2.51
N TRP A 393 6.67 13.68 3.48
CA TRP A 393 6.25 14.04 4.83
C TRP A 393 5.28 15.23 4.87
N LEU A 394 5.36 16.16 3.91
CA LEU A 394 4.44 17.31 3.83
C LEU A 394 3.00 16.85 3.59
N GLY A 395 2.81 15.97 2.60
CA GLY A 395 1.52 15.37 2.27
C GLY A 395 1.01 14.48 3.40
N ASN A 396 1.89 13.67 4.00
CA ASN A 396 1.54 12.83 5.15
C ASN A 396 1.08 13.66 6.36
N ARG A 397 1.79 14.75 6.70
CA ARG A 397 1.36 15.69 7.73
C ARG A 397 0.00 16.29 7.40
N ALA A 398 -0.18 16.77 6.17
CA ALA A 398 -1.38 17.50 5.78
C ALA A 398 -2.65 16.66 5.90
N TRP A 399 -2.65 15.40 5.43
CA TRP A 399 -3.84 14.57 5.55
C TRP A 399 -4.11 14.18 7.00
N THR A 400 -3.08 13.99 7.84
CA THR A 400 -3.28 13.71 9.27
C THR A 400 -3.93 14.89 10.01
N GLU A 401 -3.61 16.14 9.62
CA GLU A 401 -4.22 17.35 10.21
C GLU A 401 -5.64 17.63 9.65
N ALA A 402 -5.88 17.25 8.40
CA ALA A 402 -7.17 17.39 7.73
C ALA A 402 -8.17 16.29 8.08
N LEU A 403 -7.72 15.12 8.54
CA LEU A 403 -8.56 13.97 8.84
C LEU A 403 -9.70 14.36 9.80
N GLU A 404 -10.93 14.11 9.38
CA GLU A 404 -12.11 14.36 10.21
C GLU A 404 -12.34 13.20 11.18
N TRP A 405 -12.19 13.45 12.47
CA TRP A 405 -12.47 12.50 13.55
C TRP A 405 -12.69 13.24 14.88
N SER A 406 -13.20 12.56 15.89
CA SER A 406 -13.58 13.16 17.18
C SER A 406 -12.43 13.88 17.90
N GLY A 407 -11.19 13.42 17.74
CA GLY A 407 -9.99 13.99 18.34
C GLY A 407 -9.26 15.04 17.48
N GLN A 408 -9.75 15.38 16.27
CA GLN A 408 -9.03 16.27 15.34
C GLN A 408 -8.64 17.62 15.97
N LYS A 409 -9.53 18.25 16.73
CA LYS A 409 -9.24 19.53 17.41
C LYS A 409 -8.13 19.38 18.46
N GLY A 410 -8.07 18.23 19.14
CA GLY A 410 -7.00 17.91 20.08
C GLY A 410 -5.67 17.70 19.37
N PHE A 411 -5.68 16.91 18.30
CA PHE A 411 -4.52 16.67 17.45
C PHE A 411 -3.95 17.96 16.88
N ASN A 412 -4.79 18.83 16.29
CA ASN A 412 -4.33 20.08 15.69
C ASN A 412 -3.81 21.10 16.71
N LYS A 413 -4.20 20.99 17.98
CA LYS A 413 -3.68 21.82 19.09
C LYS A 413 -2.49 21.18 19.81
N ALA A 414 -2.19 19.91 19.55
CA ALA A 414 -1.12 19.19 20.23
C ALA A 414 0.23 19.83 19.91
N GLU A 415 1.09 19.90 20.94
CA GLU A 415 2.45 20.39 20.82
C GLU A 415 3.28 19.43 19.96
N VAL A 416 4.07 19.99 19.05
CA VAL A 416 5.07 19.24 18.29
C VAL A 416 6.34 19.13 19.14
N LYS A 417 6.76 17.90 19.44
CA LYS A 417 7.93 17.63 20.29
C LYS A 417 9.06 17.02 19.48
N GLY A 418 10.29 17.33 19.86
CA GLY A 418 11.48 16.67 19.31
C GLY A 418 11.57 15.21 19.74
N LEU A 419 12.07 14.36 18.84
CA LEU A 419 12.43 12.98 19.09
C LEU A 419 13.96 12.87 19.20
N THR A 420 14.45 12.35 20.32
CA THR A 420 15.89 12.20 20.61
C THR A 420 16.17 10.82 21.19
N VAL A 421 17.33 10.24 20.87
CA VAL A 421 17.86 9.05 21.57
C VAL A 421 18.81 9.53 22.67
N GLY A 422 18.43 9.34 23.95
CA GLY A 422 19.26 9.73 25.09
C GLY A 422 19.59 11.24 25.13
N LYS A 423 20.87 11.59 25.03
CA LYS A 423 21.37 12.99 24.93
C LYS A 423 21.82 13.35 23.51
N GLY A 424 21.47 12.54 22.51
CA GLY A 424 21.81 12.77 21.12
C GLY A 424 21.02 13.91 20.49
N ASP A 425 21.32 14.17 19.23
CA ASP A 425 20.60 15.16 18.42
C ASP A 425 19.15 14.72 18.16
N GLU A 426 18.30 15.70 17.85
CA GLU A 426 16.91 15.44 17.44
C GLU A 426 16.92 14.70 16.09
N TYR A 427 16.37 13.49 16.03
CA TYR A 427 16.25 12.69 14.81
C TYR A 427 14.89 12.90 14.12
N GLY A 428 13.98 13.66 14.72
CA GLY A 428 12.67 13.91 14.14
C GLY A 428 11.73 14.68 15.07
N LYS A 429 10.48 14.81 14.65
CA LYS A 429 9.39 15.45 15.40
C LYS A 429 8.21 14.53 15.52
N VAL A 430 7.50 14.62 16.64
CA VAL A 430 6.26 13.90 16.90
C VAL A 430 5.14 14.87 17.28
N LYS A 431 3.95 14.61 16.74
CA LYS A 431 2.68 15.25 17.11
C LYS A 431 1.68 14.15 17.43
N SER A 432 1.19 14.11 18.66
CA SER A 432 0.33 13.02 19.14
C SER A 432 -0.85 13.56 19.93
N SER A 433 -2.03 12.98 19.75
CA SER A 433 -3.21 13.25 20.56
C SER A 433 -4.16 12.06 20.52
N GLY A 434 -4.53 11.54 21.70
CA GLY A 434 -5.35 10.34 21.80
C GLY A 434 -4.70 9.15 21.07
N ASN A 435 -5.47 8.49 20.21
CA ASN A 435 -5.01 7.33 19.45
C ASN A 435 -4.30 7.68 18.12
N PHE A 436 -4.03 8.96 17.83
CA PHE A 436 -3.42 9.36 16.56
C PHE A 436 -2.09 10.08 16.74
N THR A 437 -1.07 9.57 16.05
CA THR A 437 0.30 10.11 16.11
C THR A 437 0.87 10.28 14.70
N PHE A 438 1.49 11.43 14.45
CA PHE A 438 2.29 11.70 13.26
C PHE A 438 3.75 11.96 13.65
N MET A 439 4.69 11.35 12.92
CA MET A 439 6.13 11.56 13.06
C MET A 439 6.76 12.01 11.75
N GLN A 440 7.57 13.08 11.82
CA GLN A 440 8.51 13.45 10.76
C GLN A 440 9.90 12.97 11.19
N LEU A 441 10.61 12.26 10.32
CA LEU A 441 11.93 11.72 10.62
C LEU A 441 12.98 12.36 9.72
N TYR A 442 14.03 12.91 10.31
CA TYR A 442 15.03 13.69 9.61
C TYR A 442 16.03 12.82 8.89
N GLY A 443 16.42 13.23 7.68
CA GLY A 443 17.50 12.57 6.93
C GLY A 443 17.15 11.14 6.52
N ALA A 444 15.86 10.82 6.39
CA ALA A 444 15.36 9.54 5.93
C ALA A 444 14.54 9.71 4.64
N GLY A 445 14.76 8.84 3.66
CA GLY A 445 13.98 8.73 2.44
C GLY A 445 12.73 7.86 2.64
N HIS A 446 12.35 7.13 1.60
CA HIS A 446 11.14 6.30 1.58
C HIS A 446 11.21 5.12 2.56
N MET A 447 12.37 4.46 2.63
CA MET A 447 12.64 3.35 3.54
C MET A 447 13.34 3.88 4.80
N VAL A 448 12.57 4.48 5.71
CA VAL A 448 13.09 5.03 6.97
C VAL A 448 14.03 4.08 7.73
N PRO A 449 13.73 2.77 7.89
CA PRO A 449 14.63 1.86 8.60
C PRO A 449 15.98 1.63 7.90
N MET A 450 16.06 1.88 6.59
CA MET A 450 17.30 1.79 5.82
C MET A 450 18.19 3.02 6.03
N ASP A 451 17.61 4.22 5.97
CA ASP A 451 18.37 5.47 6.07
C ASP A 451 18.73 5.85 7.50
N GLN A 452 17.82 5.58 8.45
CA GLN A 452 17.95 5.98 9.85
C GLN A 452 17.63 4.78 10.78
N PRO A 453 18.45 3.72 10.76
CA PRO A 453 18.17 2.46 11.47
C PRO A 453 18.06 2.63 12.99
N GLU A 454 18.95 3.42 13.62
CA GLU A 454 18.91 3.68 15.07
C GLU A 454 17.63 4.44 15.47
N ALA A 455 17.31 5.52 14.78
CA ALA A 455 16.09 6.29 15.01
C ALA A 455 14.84 5.43 14.78
N SER A 456 14.85 4.59 13.74
CA SER A 456 13.77 3.65 13.44
C SER A 456 13.54 2.65 14.56
N SER A 457 14.61 2.06 15.08
CA SER A 457 14.56 1.15 16.22
C SER A 457 14.04 1.85 17.48
N ASP A 458 14.48 3.08 17.76
CA ASP A 458 14.04 3.85 18.95
C ASP A 458 12.54 4.13 18.94
N PHE A 459 12.01 4.77 17.88
CA PHE A 459 10.58 5.10 17.84
C PHE A 459 9.72 3.85 17.80
N PHE A 460 10.17 2.79 17.11
CA PHE A 460 9.44 1.52 17.04
C PHE A 460 9.30 0.90 18.43
N ASN A 461 10.39 0.81 19.18
CA ASN A 461 10.37 0.25 20.54
C ASN A 461 9.53 1.08 21.51
N ARG A 462 9.60 2.41 21.42
CA ARG A 462 8.78 3.32 22.24
C ARG A 462 7.29 3.23 21.92
N TRP A 463 6.96 3.04 20.64
CA TRP A 463 5.59 2.80 20.19
C TRP A 463 5.03 1.48 20.72
N LEU A 464 5.79 0.38 20.58
CA LEU A 464 5.42 -0.91 21.15
C LEU A 464 5.32 -0.86 22.69
N GLY A 465 6.15 -0.03 23.33
CA GLY A 465 6.10 0.25 24.77
C GLY A 465 4.92 1.13 25.21
N GLY A 466 4.12 1.64 24.27
CA GLY A 466 2.91 2.42 24.56
C GLY A 466 3.13 3.90 24.87
N GLU A 467 4.29 4.49 24.53
CA GLU A 467 4.60 5.88 24.89
C GLU A 467 3.60 6.92 24.33
N TRP A 468 3.09 6.68 23.12
CA TRP A 468 2.13 7.56 22.43
C TRP A 468 0.75 6.92 22.26
N VAL A 469 0.44 5.93 23.10
CA VAL A 469 -0.84 5.24 23.14
C VAL A 469 -1.60 5.73 24.37
N ALA A 470 -2.86 6.14 24.18
CA ALA A 470 -3.71 6.70 25.23
C ALA A 470 -4.35 5.63 26.13
#